data_AF-A0A920C661-F1
#
_entry.id   AF-A0A920C661-F1
#
_cell.length_a   1.000
_cell.length_b   1.000
_cell.length_c   1.000
_cell.angle_alpha   90.00
_cell.angle_beta   90.00
_cell.angle_gamma   90.00
#
_symmetry.space_group_name_H-M   'P 1'
#
loop_
_entity.id
_entity.type
_entity.pdbx_description
1 polymer ?
#
loop_
_entity_poly.entity_id
_entity_poly.type
_entity_poly.pdbx_seq_one_letter_code
_entity_poly.pdbx_strand_id
1 'polypeptide(L)'
;MPNLNATTDLIRQWGIDRGLDKAAPEKQMMKLMEEVGELAEGLAKGDGDKILDSIGDTYVVLTNLSEQLGFRVEDCIERAYLEIANRKGKMVNGVFVKEADLR
;
A
#
# COMPACT_ATOMS: atom_id res chain seq x y z
N MET A 1 -8.02 14.12 13.72
CA MET A 1 -7.69 12.98 12.84
C MET A 1 -6.20 13.06 12.55
N PRO A 2 -5.46 11.94 12.57
CA PRO A 2 -4.05 11.95 12.17
C PRO A 2 -3.92 12.43 10.71
N ASN A 3 -2.87 13.22 10.43
CA ASN A 3 -2.56 13.70 9.10
C ASN A 3 -1.68 12.65 8.41
N LEU A 4 -2.23 11.96 7.40
CA LEU A 4 -1.54 10.89 6.69
C LEU A 4 -0.21 11.36 6.09
N ASN A 5 -0.15 12.55 5.51
CA ASN A 5 1.09 13.07 4.90
C ASN A 5 2.17 13.27 5.97
N ALA A 6 1.81 13.82 7.13
CA ALA A 6 2.76 13.97 8.24
C ALA A 6 3.27 12.61 8.74
N THR A 7 2.39 11.61 8.84
CA THR A 7 2.79 10.24 9.20
C THR A 7 3.69 9.60 8.12
N THR A 8 3.40 9.86 6.85
CA THR A 8 4.21 9.37 5.71
C THR A 8 5.62 9.95 5.74
N ASP A 9 5.75 11.24 6.06
CA ASP A 9 7.05 11.87 6.24
C ASP A 9 7.85 11.25 7.39
N LEU A 10 7.20 10.92 8.50
CA LEU A 10 7.85 10.21 9.62
C LEU A 10 8.31 8.80 9.23
N ILE A 11 7.50 8.06 8.47
CA ILE A 11 7.86 6.73 7.96
C ILE A 11 9.09 6.81 7.05
N ARG A 12 9.08 7.76 6.11
CA ARG A 12 10.20 8.01 5.19
C ARG A 12 11.48 8.32 5.97
N GLN A 13 11.40 9.25 6.92
CA GLN A 13 12.56 9.62 7.73
C GLN A 13 13.08 8.42 8.54
N TRP A 14 12.18 7.63 9.14
CA TRP A 14 12.54 6.42 9.87
C TRP A 14 13.31 5.41 9.00
N GLY A 15 12.94 5.31 7.71
CA GLY A 15 13.63 4.47 6.72
C GLY A 15 15.02 4.98 6.36
N ILE A 16 15.14 6.29 6.08
CA ILE A 16 16.42 6.96 5.79
C ILE A 16 17.38 6.81 6.97
N ASP A 17 16.90 7.01 8.20
CA ASP A 17 17.71 6.89 9.42
C ASP A 17 18.32 5.49 9.61
N ARG A 18 17.74 4.47 8.96
CA ARG A 18 18.18 3.06 8.99
C ARG A 18 18.89 2.62 7.72
N GLY A 19 19.09 3.52 6.77
CA GLY A 19 19.69 3.21 5.47
C GLY A 19 18.82 2.33 4.58
N LEU A 20 17.51 2.25 4.84
CA LEU A 20 16.58 1.52 3.97
C LEU A 20 16.50 2.17 2.59
N ASP A 21 16.63 3.50 2.50
CA ASP A 21 16.73 4.24 1.24
C ASP A 21 17.86 3.75 0.33
N LYS A 22 18.89 3.13 0.90
CA LYS A 22 20.07 2.60 0.17
C LYS A 22 20.04 1.09 -0.01
N ALA A 23 19.03 0.41 0.54
CA ALA A 23 18.90 -1.03 0.43
C ALA A 23 18.36 -1.44 -0.95
N ALA A 24 18.57 -2.71 -1.31
CA ALA A 24 18.11 -3.25 -2.57
C ALA A 24 16.56 -3.33 -2.61
N PRO A 25 15.88 -2.69 -3.58
CA PRO A 25 14.41 -2.63 -3.63
C PRO A 25 13.76 -4.01 -3.74
N GLU A 26 14.45 -5.00 -4.30
CA GLU A 26 13.95 -6.38 -4.39
C GLU A 26 13.75 -7.01 -3.00
N LYS A 27 14.57 -6.62 -2.02
CA LYS A 27 14.41 -7.08 -0.62
C LYS A 27 13.18 -6.45 0.02
N GLN A 28 12.96 -5.16 -0.23
CA GLN A 28 11.78 -4.46 0.28
C GLN A 28 10.49 -4.95 -0.39
N MET A 29 10.54 -5.31 -1.67
CA MET A 29 9.44 -5.98 -2.36
C MET A 29 9.10 -7.34 -1.73
N MET A 30 10.10 -8.13 -1.31
CA MET A 30 9.83 -9.36 -0.57
C MET A 30 9.18 -9.09 0.79
N LYS A 31 9.62 -8.04 1.50
CA LYS A 31 8.96 -7.63 2.74
C LYS A 31 7.52 -7.18 2.50
N LEU A 32 7.23 -6.49 1.38
CA LEU A 32 5.87 -6.11 1.02
C LEU A 32 4.97 -7.34 0.84
N MET A 33 5.49 -8.39 0.20
CA MET A 33 4.77 -9.65 0.05
C MET A 33 4.52 -10.36 1.39
N GLU A 34 5.44 -10.23 2.36
CA GLU A 34 5.28 -10.71 3.72
C GLU A 34 4.09 -10.01 4.41
N GLU A 35 4.04 -8.66 4.40
CA GLU A 35 2.94 -7.90 5.02
C GLU A 35 1.57 -8.21 4.39
N VAL A 36 1.53 -8.37 3.07
CA VAL A 36 0.32 -8.79 2.36
C VAL A 36 -0.11 -10.21 2.77
N GLY A 37 0.86 -11.10 3.02
CA GLY A 37 0.61 -12.43 3.55
C GLY A 37 0.02 -12.41 4.97
N GLU A 38 0.54 -11.55 5.84
CA GLU A 38 0.00 -11.35 7.19
C GLU A 38 -1.42 -10.79 7.16
N LEU A 39 -1.70 -9.84 6.27
CA LEU A 39 -3.05 -9.33 6.06
C LEU A 39 -4.01 -10.43 5.60
N ALA A 40 -3.59 -11.27 4.65
CA ALA A 40 -4.38 -12.40 4.18
C ALA A 40 -4.65 -13.42 5.31
N GLU A 41 -3.66 -13.68 6.17
CA GLU A 41 -3.82 -14.54 7.33
C GLU A 41 -4.81 -13.96 8.35
N GLY A 42 -4.70 -12.66 8.65
CA GLY A 42 -5.63 -11.96 9.55
C GLY A 42 -7.08 -12.06 9.07
N LEU A 43 -7.31 -11.82 7.77
CA LEU A 43 -8.62 -12.01 7.13
C LEU A 43 -9.13 -13.45 7.24
N ALA A 44 -8.28 -14.44 6.96
CA ALA A 44 -8.66 -15.86 7.02
C ALA A 44 -9.05 -16.32 8.43
N LYS A 45 -8.46 -15.70 9.47
CA LYS A 45 -8.71 -16.03 10.87
C LYS A 45 -9.76 -15.15 11.55
N GLY A 46 -10.22 -14.08 10.90
CA GLY A 46 -11.10 -13.08 11.52
C GLY A 46 -10.42 -12.30 12.64
N ASP A 47 -9.09 -12.13 12.56
CA ASP A 47 -8.28 -11.44 13.55
C ASP A 47 -8.22 -9.94 13.23
N GLY A 48 -9.12 -9.17 13.87
CA GLY A 48 -9.29 -7.75 13.62
C GLY A 48 -8.05 -6.91 13.95
N ASP A 49 -7.32 -7.27 15.01
CA ASP A 49 -6.12 -6.54 15.43
C ASP A 49 -5.00 -6.77 14.43
N LYS A 50 -4.78 -8.02 14.02
CA LYS A 50 -3.80 -8.35 12.96
C LYS A 50 -4.14 -7.68 11.63
N ILE A 51 -5.43 -7.61 11.25
CA ILE A 51 -5.85 -6.91 10.03
C ILE A 51 -5.47 -5.42 10.11
N LEU A 52 -5.73 -4.77 11.25
CA LEU A 52 -5.42 -3.36 11.45
C LEU A 52 -3.91 -3.09 11.32
N ASP A 53 -3.10 -3.91 11.99
CA ASP A 53 -1.64 -3.79 11.99
C ASP A 53 -1.06 -4.05 10.60
N SER A 54 -1.42 -5.15 9.94
CA SER A 54 -0.88 -5.50 8.63
C SER A 54 -1.26 -4.49 7.52
N ILE A 55 -2.40 -3.78 7.63
CA ILE A 55 -2.72 -2.66 6.72
C ILE A 55 -1.70 -1.53 6.90
N GLY A 56 -1.39 -1.18 8.15
CA GLY A 56 -0.39 -0.17 8.48
C GLY A 56 1.01 -0.56 8.00
N ASP A 57 1.43 -1.79 8.27
CA ASP A 57 2.75 -2.30 7.89
C ASP A 57 2.92 -2.38 6.37
N THR A 58 1.86 -2.80 5.64
CA THR A 58 1.85 -2.76 4.17
C THR A 58 2.11 -1.34 3.66
N TYR A 59 1.47 -0.32 4.27
CA TYR A 59 1.69 1.07 3.90
C TYR A 59 3.10 1.57 4.23
N VAL A 60 3.64 1.20 5.39
CA VAL A 60 5.02 1.52 5.81
C VAL A 60 6.03 0.96 4.81
N VAL A 61 5.89 -0.32 4.47
CA VAL A 61 6.81 -1.00 3.56
C VAL A 61 6.70 -0.45 2.15
N LEU A 62 5.48 -0.18 1.66
CA LEU A 62 5.24 0.42 0.35
C LEU A 62 5.82 1.85 0.25
N THR A 63 5.71 2.64 1.31
CA THR A 63 6.30 3.98 1.38
C THR A 63 7.82 3.89 1.21
N ASN A 64 8.49 3.03 1.98
CA ASN A 64 9.94 2.84 1.89
C ASN A 64 10.38 2.27 0.53
N LEU A 65 9.63 1.33 -0.04
CA LEU A 65 9.90 0.80 -1.38
C LEU A 65 9.80 1.89 -2.45
N SER A 66 8.80 2.78 -2.34
CA SER A 66 8.63 3.89 -3.27
C SER A 66 9.87 4.79 -3.27
N GLU A 67 10.38 5.13 -2.09
CA GLU A 67 11.58 5.96 -1.93
C GLU A 67 12.83 5.29 -2.52
N GLN A 68 13.03 3.99 -2.28
CA GLN A 68 14.14 3.22 -2.89
C GLN A 68 14.09 3.22 -4.41
N LEU A 69 12.89 3.27 -5.00
CA LEU A 69 12.67 3.35 -6.44
C LEU A 69 12.73 4.78 -6.98
N GLY A 70 12.97 5.77 -6.13
CA GLY A 70 13.03 7.19 -6.50
C GLY A 70 11.65 7.82 -6.74
N PHE A 71 10.59 7.25 -6.16
CA PHE A 71 9.22 7.77 -6.24
C PHE A 71 8.74 8.29 -4.89
N ARG A 72 7.85 9.28 -4.93
CA ARG A 72 7.02 9.64 -3.79
C ARG A 72 5.73 8.83 -3.83
N VAL A 73 5.41 8.16 -2.73
CA VAL A 73 4.18 7.35 -2.62
C VAL A 73 2.92 8.20 -2.83
N GLU A 74 2.97 9.48 -2.48
CA GLU A 74 1.88 10.44 -2.68
C GLU A 74 1.58 10.63 -4.18
N ASP A 75 2.61 10.81 -5.02
CA ASP A 75 2.47 10.94 -6.47
C ASP A 75 1.91 9.65 -7.10
N CYS A 76 2.36 8.49 -6.60
CA CYS A 76 1.84 7.19 -7.03
C CYS A 76 0.34 7.05 -6.74
N ILE A 77 -0.07 7.43 -5.53
CA ILE A 77 -1.47 7.35 -5.09
C ILE A 77 -2.34 8.37 -5.83
N GLU A 78 -1.88 9.60 -6.01
CA GLU A 78 -2.61 10.63 -6.76
C GLU A 78 -2.86 10.17 -8.20
N ARG A 79 -1.81 9.66 -8.87
CA ARG A 79 -1.94 9.09 -10.22
C ARG A 79 -2.94 7.94 -10.25
N ALA A 80 -2.85 7.00 -9.31
CA ALA A 80 -3.79 5.88 -9.22
C ALA A 80 -5.23 6.36 -8.97
N TYR A 81 -5.42 7.39 -8.14
CA TYR A 81 -6.73 7.98 -7.88
C TYR A 81 -7.33 8.61 -9.13
N LEU A 82 -6.57 9.42 -9.87
CA LEU A 82 -7.03 10.05 -11.11
C LEU A 82 -7.51 9.02 -12.15
N GLU A 83 -6.84 7.85 -12.21
CA GLU A 83 -7.23 6.72 -13.06
C GLU A 83 -8.51 6.01 -12.59
N ILE A 84 -8.86 6.05 -11.30
CA ILE A 84 -10.07 5.41 -10.77
C ILE A 84 -11.24 6.36 -10.60
N ALA A 85 -10.99 7.66 -10.45
CA ALA A 85 -11.99 8.69 -10.17
C ALA A 85 -13.09 8.75 -11.23
N ASN A 86 -12.75 8.47 -12.48
CA ASN A 86 -13.68 8.49 -13.61
C ASN A 86 -14.13 7.09 -14.07
N ARG A 87 -13.79 6.02 -13.32
CA ARG A 87 -14.17 4.65 -13.72
C ARG A 87 -15.67 4.46 -13.63
N LYS A 88 -16.25 3.96 -14.73
CA LYS A 88 -17.61 3.43 -14.78
C LYS A 88 -17.58 1.91 -14.65
N GLY A 89 -18.58 1.34 -13.99
CA GLY A 89 -18.66 -0.08 -13.73
C GLY A 89 -19.72 -0.41 -12.68
N LYS A 90 -19.80 -1.67 -12.28
CA LYS A 90 -20.72 -2.14 -11.23
C LYS A 90 -20.10 -3.26 -10.41
N MET A 91 -20.61 -3.45 -9.20
CA MET A 91 -20.26 -4.61 -8.38
C MET A 91 -20.90 -5.89 -8.95
N VAL A 92 -20.09 -6.93 -9.14
CA VAL A 92 -20.53 -8.27 -9.55
C VAL A 92 -19.82 -9.28 -8.65
N ASN A 93 -20.58 -10.08 -7.90
CA ASN A 93 -20.03 -11.10 -6.99
C ASN A 93 -18.94 -10.56 -6.03
N GLY A 94 -19.14 -9.34 -5.49
CA GLY A 94 -18.22 -8.73 -4.54
C GLY A 94 -17.00 -8.03 -5.16
N VAL A 95 -16.87 -8.03 -6.49
CA VAL A 95 -15.77 -7.38 -7.21
C VAL A 95 -16.30 -6.24 -8.08
N PHE A 96 -15.60 -5.11 -8.11
CA PHE A 96 -15.91 -4.04 -9.04
C PHE A 96 -15.48 -4.44 -10.47
N VAL A 97 -16.45 -4.53 -11.39
CA VAL A 97 -16.21 -4.84 -12.81
C VAL A 97 -16.39 -3.57 -13.62
N LYS A 98 -15.39 -3.24 -14.45
CA LYS A 98 -15.41 -2.04 -15.30
C LYS A 98 -16.49 -2.15 -16.37
N GLU A 99 -17.09 -1.02 -16.74
CA GLU A 99 -18.13 -0.97 -17.77
C GLU A 99 -17.69 -1.59 -19.10
N ALA A 100 -16.43 -1.35 -19.52
CA ALA A 100 -15.87 -1.95 -20.74
C ALA A 100 -15.73 -3.48 -20.68
N ASP A 101 -15.72 -4.07 -19.48
CA ASP A 101 -15.61 -5.51 -19.25
C ASP A 101 -17.00 -6.17 -19.03
N LEU A 102 -18.06 -5.37 -18.93
CA LEU A 102 -19.45 -5.84 -18.88
C LEU A 102 -19.91 -6.16 -20.30
N ARG A 103 -19.79 -7.44 -20.68
CA ARG A 103 -20.37 -7.97 -21.91
C ARG A 103 -21.90 -8.01 -21.87
#